data_AF-A0A6P8I235-F1
#
_entry.id   AF-A0A6P8I235-F1
#
_cell.length_a   1.000
_cell.length_b   1.000
_cell.length_c   1.000
_cell.angle_alpha   90.00
_cell.angle_beta   90.00
_cell.angle_gamma   90.00
#
_symmetry.space_group_name_H-M   'P 1'
#
loop_
_entity.id
_entity.type
_entity.pdbx_description
1 polymer ?
#
loop_
_entity_poly.entity_id
_entity_poly.type
_entity_poly.pdbx_seq_one_letter_code
_entity_poly.pdbx_strand_id
1 'polypeptide(L)'
;LFRKPHPQKKVFRAVEPDLQTGLTSVINVDRLFFHNLPNLVPSAQPVKELKAPVGVIYQSERGILAVEKNKVLIPPNYNRYIAWAFGDLSMRIGYYDTEKVFLVFN
;
A
#
# COMPACT_ATOMS: atom_id res chain seq x y z
N LEU A 1 -16.88 -6.15 -14.85
CA LEU A 1 -15.89 -7.23 -14.61
C LEU A 1 -14.85 -7.18 -15.73
N PHE A 2 -13.57 -6.93 -15.44
CA PHE A 2 -12.53 -6.89 -16.48
C PHE A 2 -12.30 -8.30 -17.02
N ARG A 3 -12.64 -8.55 -18.29
CA ARG A 3 -12.50 -9.86 -18.96
C ARG A 3 -11.21 -10.01 -19.77
N LYS A 4 -10.39 -8.95 -19.83
CA LYS A 4 -9.11 -8.96 -20.53
C LYS A 4 -7.98 -8.82 -19.51
N PRO A 5 -6.82 -9.47 -19.70
CA PRO A 5 -5.63 -9.21 -18.91
C PRO A 5 -5.36 -7.71 -18.90
N HIS A 6 -5.05 -7.15 -17.73
CA HIS A 6 -4.61 -5.76 -17.67
C HIS A 6 -3.32 -5.64 -18.50
N PRO A 7 -3.20 -4.63 -19.40
CA PRO A 7 -2.01 -4.49 -20.22
C PRO A 7 -0.76 -4.48 -19.33
N GLN A 8 0.26 -5.27 -19.69
CA GLN A 8 1.53 -5.17 -18.97
C GLN A 8 2.00 -3.72 -19.09
N LYS A 9 2.32 -3.09 -17.95
CA LYS A 9 2.90 -1.76 -17.95
C LYS A 9 4.26 -1.88 -18.64
N LYS A 10 4.35 -1.39 -19.88
CA LYS A 10 5.63 -1.31 -20.60
C LYS A 10 6.48 -0.31 -19.82
N VAL A 11 7.47 -0.80 -19.06
CA VAL A 11 8.43 0.06 -18.37
C VAL A 11 9.23 0.76 -19.45
N PHE A 12 8.99 2.07 -19.63
CA PHE A 12 9.71 2.89 -20.58
C PHE A 12 11.16 2.99 -20.11
N ARG A 13 12.10 2.42 -20.87
CA ARG A 13 13.53 2.61 -20.65
C ARG A 13 13.90 3.99 -21.20
N ALA A 14 13.70 5.04 -20.41
CA ALA A 14 14.30 6.34 -20.71
C ALA A 14 15.76 6.27 -20.28
N VAL A 15 16.64 5.93 -21.20
CA VAL A 15 18.07 6.23 -21.10
C VAL A 15 18.23 7.62 -21.70
N GLU A 16 18.23 8.64 -20.86
CA GLU A 16 18.83 9.93 -21.19
C GLU A 16 19.72 10.35 -20.02
N PRO A 17 21.04 10.45 -20.21
CA PRO A 17 21.94 11.01 -19.23
C PRO A 17 21.94 12.51 -19.45
N ASP A 18 21.01 13.26 -18.83
CA ASP A 18 21.15 14.71 -18.83
C ASP A 18 21.73 15.22 -17.52
N LEU A 19 22.83 15.94 -17.70
CA LEU A 19 23.66 16.58 -16.72
C LEU A 19 22.86 17.73 -16.09
N GLN A 20 22.84 17.81 -14.76
CA GLN A 20 22.61 19.01 -13.91
C GLN A 20 21.55 18.78 -12.83
N THR A 21 21.91 18.06 -11.77
CA THR A 21 21.57 18.47 -10.40
C THR A 21 22.48 17.70 -9.46
N GLY A 22 23.41 18.42 -8.82
CA GLY A 22 24.39 17.84 -7.93
C GLY A 22 23.72 17.18 -6.73
N LEU A 23 23.72 15.85 -6.73
CA LEU A 23 23.64 14.90 -5.61
C LEU A 23 23.64 13.47 -6.23
N THR A 24 24.63 13.14 -7.05
CA THR A 24 24.66 11.86 -7.78
C THR A 24 25.36 10.77 -6.97
N SER A 25 24.67 10.22 -5.96
CA SER A 25 24.86 8.79 -5.74
C SER A 25 24.43 8.12 -7.03
N VAL A 26 25.38 7.63 -7.84
CA VAL A 26 25.11 6.90 -9.07
C VAL A 26 24.34 5.64 -8.66
N ILE A 27 23.00 5.74 -8.65
CA ILE A 27 22.12 4.59 -8.45
C ILE A 27 22.40 3.72 -9.67
N ASN A 28 23.13 2.63 -9.46
CA ASN A 28 23.36 1.64 -10.48
C ASN A 28 22.00 1.03 -10.85
N VAL A 29 21.38 1.59 -11.89
CA VAL A 29 20.02 1.24 -12.32
C VAL A 29 19.92 -0.23 -12.69
N ASP A 30 21.01 -0.86 -13.15
CA ASP A 30 21.05 -2.30 -13.46
C ASP A 30 20.90 -3.20 -12.21
N ARG A 31 21.07 -2.63 -11.00
CA ARG A 31 20.95 -3.35 -9.72
C ARG A 31 19.63 -3.11 -9.00
N LEU A 32 18.67 -2.43 -9.60
CA LEU A 32 17.36 -2.24 -8.97
C LEU A 32 16.64 -3.59 -8.81
N PHE A 33 15.88 -3.75 -7.72
CA PHE A 33 15.25 -5.02 -7.35
C PHE A 33 14.36 -5.60 -8.47
N PHE A 34 13.75 -4.75 -9.29
CA PHE A 34 12.88 -5.17 -10.38
C PHE A 34 13.61 -5.69 -11.63
N HIS A 35 14.95 -5.59 -11.68
CA HIS A 35 15.77 -6.32 -12.65
C HIS A 35 16.07 -7.76 -12.22
N ASN A 36 15.85 -8.08 -10.94
CA ASN A 36 16.17 -9.36 -10.34
C ASN A 36 14.95 -9.98 -9.64
N LEU A 37 13.75 -9.79 -10.21
CA LEU A 37 12.49 -10.33 -9.69
C LEU A 37 12.53 -11.83 -9.35
N PRO A 38 13.18 -12.71 -10.15
CA PRO A 38 13.26 -14.13 -9.81
C PRO A 38 14.00 -14.43 -8.50
N ASN A 39 14.87 -13.51 -8.05
CA ASN A 39 15.66 -13.69 -6.84
C ASN A 39 14.99 -13.05 -5.62
N LEU A 40 13.82 -12.41 -5.78
CA LEU A 40 13.06 -11.89 -4.65
C LEU A 40 12.46 -13.05 -3.87
N VAL A 41 12.75 -13.07 -2.58
CA VAL A 41 12.13 -14.00 -1.64
C VAL A 41 10.90 -13.32 -1.05
N PRO A 42 9.71 -13.94 -1.12
CA PRO A 42 8.52 -13.42 -0.44
C PRO A 42 8.75 -13.28 1.06
N SER A 43 8.05 -12.35 1.70
CA SER A 43 8.04 -12.27 3.16
C SER A 43 7.56 -13.60 3.74
N ALA A 44 8.31 -14.17 4.69
CA ALA A 44 7.95 -15.40 5.37
C ALA A 44 6.75 -15.23 6.31
N GLN A 45 6.47 -14.01 6.75
CA GLN A 45 5.36 -13.66 7.63
C GLN A 45 4.37 -12.74 6.91
N PRO A 46 3.06 -12.90 7.13
CA PRO A 46 2.06 -11.99 6.58
C PRO A 46 2.25 -10.59 7.16
N VAL A 47 2.14 -9.57 6.30
CA VAL A 47 2.24 -8.16 6.72
C VAL A 47 1.09 -7.79 7.66
N LYS A 48 -0.12 -8.22 7.32
CA LYS A 48 -1.35 -8.07 8.11
C LYS A 48 -2.38 -9.08 7.61
N GLU A 49 -3.04 -9.78 8.52
CA GLU A 49 -4.19 -10.62 8.19
C GLU A 49 -5.46 -9.75 8.11
N LEU A 50 -6.18 -9.86 7.01
CA LEU A 50 -7.40 -9.10 6.74
C LEU A 50 -8.55 -10.06 6.40
N LYS A 51 -9.77 -9.68 6.78
CA LYS A 51 -10.97 -10.52 6.59
C LYS A 51 -11.73 -10.14 5.32
N ALA A 52 -11.48 -8.94 4.79
CA ALA A 52 -12.08 -8.42 3.58
C ALA A 52 -11.00 -8.02 2.54
N PRO A 53 -11.39 -7.79 1.27
CA PRO A 53 -10.47 -7.35 0.25
C PRO A 53 -9.76 -6.04 0.60
N VAL A 54 -8.47 -5.96 0.27
CA VAL A 54 -7.68 -4.73 0.39
C VAL A 54 -8.23 -3.65 -0.55
N GLY A 55 -8.43 -2.44 -0.04
CA GLY A 55 -8.77 -1.25 -0.81
C GLY A 55 -7.56 -0.38 -1.10
N VAL A 56 -6.65 -0.22 -0.13
CA VAL A 56 -5.48 0.65 -0.24
C VAL A 56 -4.31 0.10 0.60
N ILE A 57 -3.10 0.43 0.18
CA ILE A 57 -1.85 0.10 0.86
C ILE A 57 -1.08 1.39 1.10
N TYR A 58 -0.73 1.68 2.36
CA TYR A 58 0.07 2.84 2.74
C TYR A 58 1.51 2.42 3.04
N GLN A 59 2.48 3.19 2.55
CA GLN A 59 3.86 3.09 3.00
C GLN A 59 4.04 3.99 4.22
N SER A 60 4.60 3.43 5.29
CA SER A 60 4.97 4.15 6.51
C SER A 60 6.42 3.87 6.89
N GLU A 61 6.95 4.60 7.86
CA GLU A 61 8.28 4.34 8.43
C GLU A 61 8.37 2.96 9.09
N ARG A 62 7.24 2.43 9.59
CA ARG A 62 7.16 1.10 10.23
C ARG A 62 6.92 -0.03 9.23
N GLY A 63 6.93 0.29 7.92
CA GLY A 63 6.64 -0.64 6.84
C GLY A 63 5.29 -0.38 6.20
N ILE A 64 4.68 -1.44 5.66
CA ILE A 64 3.49 -1.37 4.84
C ILE A 64 2.23 -1.56 5.69
N LEU A 65 1.23 -0.69 5.53
CA LEU A 65 -0.08 -0.79 6.17
C LEU A 65 -1.14 -1.14 5.12
N ALA A 66 -1.66 -2.36 5.15
CA ALA A 66 -2.74 -2.81 4.28
C ALA A 66 -4.12 -2.51 4.89
N VAL A 67 -5.04 -1.96 4.12
CA VAL A 67 -6.34 -1.47 4.61
C VAL A 67 -7.46 -2.03 3.74
N GLU A 68 -8.49 -2.57 4.40
CA GLU A 68 -9.66 -3.14 3.74
C GLU A 68 -10.45 -2.08 2.96
N LYS A 69 -11.28 -2.52 2.01
CA LYS A 69 -12.26 -1.64 1.35
C LYS A 69 -13.19 -1.00 2.38
N ASN A 70 -13.69 0.18 2.05
CA ASN A 70 -14.57 0.97 2.90
C ASN A 70 -13.96 1.33 4.26
N LYS A 71 -12.63 1.42 4.32
CA LYS A 71 -11.84 1.81 5.49
C LYS A 71 -10.73 2.77 5.04
N VAL A 72 -10.44 3.80 5.83
CA VAL A 72 -9.35 4.76 5.58
C VAL A 72 -8.59 5.03 6.88
N LEU A 73 -7.26 5.18 6.82
CA LEU A 73 -6.45 5.50 8.00
C LEU A 73 -6.46 6.99 8.29
N ILE A 74 -6.41 7.33 9.57
CA ILE A 74 -6.41 8.71 10.05
C ILE A 74 -4.95 9.18 10.25
N PRO A 75 -4.46 10.18 9.49
CA PRO A 75 -3.13 10.75 9.69
C PRO A 75 -3.04 11.57 10.99
N PRO A 76 -1.81 11.88 11.47
CA PRO A 76 -0.52 11.49 10.90
C PRO A 76 -0.03 10.12 11.37
N ASN A 77 -0.58 9.61 12.47
CA ASN A 77 -0.05 8.41 13.12
C ASN A 77 -0.51 7.10 12.46
N TYR A 78 -1.55 7.15 11.63
CA TYR A 78 -2.12 6.00 10.91
C TYR A 78 -2.48 4.79 11.80
N ASN A 79 -2.67 5.02 13.11
CA ASN A 79 -3.01 4.01 14.11
C ASN A 79 -4.51 3.87 14.35
N ARG A 80 -5.32 4.67 13.66
CA ARG A 80 -6.78 4.65 13.70
C ARG A 80 -7.33 4.63 12.29
N TYR A 81 -8.57 4.16 12.16
CA TYR A 81 -9.30 4.14 10.90
C TYR A 81 -10.70 4.71 11.04
N ILE A 82 -11.27 5.16 9.93
CA ILE A 82 -12.71 5.36 9.72
C ILE A 82 -13.18 4.28 8.76
N ALA A 83 -14.27 3.60 9.09
CA ALA A 83 -14.90 2.59 8.24
C ALA A 83 -16.39 2.91 8.02
N TRP A 84 -16.91 2.54 6.86
CA TRP A 84 -18.28 2.84 6.44
C TRP A 84 -18.91 1.66 5.68
N ALA A 85 -20.16 1.83 5.24
CA ALA A 85 -20.94 0.83 4.52
C ALA A 85 -21.21 -0.45 5.34
N PHE A 86 -21.41 -0.30 6.65
CA PHE A 86 -21.97 -1.37 7.48
C PHE A 86 -23.47 -1.55 7.17
N GLY A 87 -23.99 -2.75 7.42
CA GLY A 87 -25.39 -3.09 7.12
C GLY A 87 -26.42 -2.30 7.93
N ASP A 88 -25.99 -1.68 9.03
CA ASP A 88 -26.78 -0.77 9.87
C ASP A 88 -26.62 0.71 9.47
N LEU A 89 -26.03 0.99 8.30
CA LEU A 89 -25.70 2.33 7.79
C LEU A 89 -24.74 3.14 8.67
N SER A 90 -24.10 2.51 9.65
CA SER A 90 -23.19 3.21 10.55
C SER A 90 -21.86 3.57 9.89
N MET A 91 -21.21 4.59 10.44
CA MET A 91 -19.79 4.87 10.26
C MET A 91 -19.07 4.65 11.58
N ARG A 92 -17.89 4.02 11.56
CA ARG A 92 -17.19 3.59 12.78
C ARG A 92 -15.74 4.04 12.78
N ILE A 93 -15.24 4.44 13.96
CA ILE A 93 -13.83 4.72 14.18
C ILE A 93 -13.24 3.68 15.13
N GLY A 94 -12.10 3.11 14.74
CA GLY A 94 -11.40 2.10 15.50
C GLY A 94 -9.89 2.21 15.42
N TYR A 95 -9.20 1.34 16.16
CA TYR A 95 -7.74 1.21 16.11
C TYR A 95 -7.32 0.23 15.01
N TYR A 96 -6.28 0.58 14.24
CA TYR A 96 -5.81 -0.26 13.13
C TYR A 96 -5.21 -1.60 13.58
N ASP A 97 -4.43 -1.61 14.66
CA ASP A 97 -3.73 -2.82 15.10
C ASP A 97 -4.69 -3.84 15.72
N THR A 98 -5.58 -3.38 16.59
CA THR A 98 -6.46 -4.23 17.40
C THR A 98 -7.85 -4.42 16.80
N GLU A 99 -8.21 -3.66 15.77
CA GLU A 99 -9.56 -3.61 15.18
C GLU A 99 -10.66 -3.24 16.21
N LYS A 100 -10.27 -2.73 17.38
CA LYS A 100 -11.21 -2.31 18.43
C LYS A 100 -11.88 -1.01 17.99
N VAL A 101 -13.20 -1.07 17.80
CA VAL A 101 -14.05 0.10 17.56
C VAL A 101 -14.27 0.85 18.88
N PHE A 102 -14.14 2.18 18.85
CA PHE A 102 -14.37 3.03 20.02
C PHE A 102 -15.38 4.15 19.78
N LEU A 103 -15.79 4.39 18.52
CA LEU A 103 -16.83 5.35 18.18
C LEU A 103 -17.69 4.84 17.02
N VAL A 104 -19.00 5.05 17.13
CA VAL A 104 -20.01 4.68 16.14
C VAL A 104 -20.92 5.88 15.89
N PHE A 105 -21.13 6.20 14.63
CA PHE A 105 -22.05 7.23 14.15
C PHE A 105 -23.19 6.57 13.36
N ASN A 106 -24.41 7.05 13.58
CA ASN A 106 -25.63 6.64 12.87
C ASN A 106 -26.26 7.85 12.19
#